data_AF-A0A1V6AMF0-F1
#
_entry.id   AF-A0A1V6AMF0-F1
#
_cell.length_a   1.000
_cell.length_b   1.000
_cell.length_c   1.000
_cell.angle_alpha   90.00
_cell.angle_beta   90.00
_cell.angle_gamma   90.00
#
_symmetry.space_group_name_H-M   'P 1'
#
loop_
_entity.id
_entity.type
_entity.pdbx_description
1 polymer ?
#
loop_
_entity_poly.entity_id
_entity_poly.type
_entity_poly.pdbx_seq_one_letter_code
_entity_poly.pdbx_strand_id
1 'polypeptide(L)'
;MAAAPKNDLYRHHVEKISKLSFAVGVYRPPSEGGSASLLLRVTENCPWNKCTFCEMYKGHKFVYRPVEDIKADIDTVRAMVDEIREVSMKIGQEGRLNRNVYRALLSVDPFLSENYCFSNVFSWLYYGGKTVFLQDANSMIMRTDEFIEVLRHLRKTLPGVTRVTSYTRSKTLSQRKPEELKAIREAGLDRIHVGLETGDDEILKIIRKGVTSAEQIDGGKKAMAAGFQLSEYWMPDLGGRERWRQHAENTARVLNEINPHYIRSRPLVPRQGTEIFEDYRQGRFHISSPHERLEELKLMIEMLNVTGRVCFDHNMNAWTGRNGGTLFHMDYEGYKFPEEKPRVLELIHEGLMVDESRHIDIKELVAMGSL
;
A
#
# COMPACT_ATOMS: atom_id res chain seq x y z
N MET A 1 21.59 45.21 24.48
CA MET A 1 20.51 44.20 24.55
C MET A 1 21.02 42.94 23.89
N ALA A 2 21.31 41.89 24.66
CA ALA A 2 21.70 40.61 24.10
C ALA A 2 20.51 40.04 23.32
N ALA A 3 20.71 39.68 22.06
CA ALA A 3 19.69 38.99 21.28
C ALA A 3 19.27 37.73 22.04
N ALA A 4 17.98 37.57 22.34
CA ALA A 4 17.45 36.32 22.88
C ALA A 4 17.95 35.15 22.00
N PRO A 5 18.28 33.98 22.58
CA PRO A 5 18.70 32.84 21.78
C PRO A 5 17.65 32.59 20.70
N LYS A 6 18.08 32.43 19.44
CA LYS A 6 17.20 32.31 18.25
C LYS A 6 16.05 31.30 18.46
N ASN A 7 16.23 30.34 19.34
CA ASN A 7 15.29 29.28 19.70
C ASN A 7 14.04 29.80 20.43
N ASP A 8 14.10 30.91 21.18
CA ASP A 8 12.95 31.39 21.96
C ASP A 8 11.83 31.97 21.09
N LEU A 9 12.13 32.40 19.85
CA LEU A 9 11.15 32.99 18.94
C LEU A 9 10.06 31.99 18.51
N TYR A 10 10.40 30.70 18.45
CA TYR A 10 9.52 29.63 17.98
C TYR A 10 9.42 28.43 18.95
N ARG A 11 9.99 28.54 20.15
CA ARG A 11 9.95 27.49 21.18
C ARG A 11 8.53 27.04 21.51
N HIS A 12 7.61 27.99 21.73
CA HIS A 12 6.21 27.68 22.03
C HIS A 12 5.52 26.85 20.94
N HIS A 13 5.86 27.07 19.66
CA HIS A 13 5.32 26.27 18.55
C HIS A 13 5.83 24.83 18.62
N VAL A 14 7.12 24.63 18.92
CA VAL A 14 7.72 23.30 19.11
C VAL A 14 7.08 22.56 20.28
N GLU A 15 6.84 23.25 21.40
CA GLU A 15 6.18 22.67 22.59
C GLU A 15 4.72 22.28 22.34
N LYS A 16 4.03 22.96 21.42
CA LYS A 16 2.70 22.53 20.98
C LYS A 16 2.80 21.29 20.09
N ILE A 17 3.69 21.31 19.09
CA ILE A 17 3.90 20.19 18.17
C ILE A 17 4.17 18.89 18.94
N SER A 18 5.02 18.94 19.98
CA SER A 18 5.39 17.74 20.76
C SER A 18 4.22 17.13 21.54
N LYS A 19 3.14 17.89 21.77
CA LYS A 19 1.92 17.44 22.46
C LYS A 19 0.81 16.97 21.51
N LEU A 20 0.93 17.26 20.21
CA LEU A 20 -0.05 16.83 19.22
C LEU A 20 0.17 15.36 18.86
N SER A 21 -0.90 14.58 18.86
CA SER A 21 -0.88 13.16 18.51
C SER A 21 -2.19 12.75 17.84
N PHE A 22 -2.10 11.83 16.89
CA PHE A 22 -3.23 11.27 16.16
C PHE A 22 -2.94 9.81 15.81
N ALA A 23 -3.95 9.05 15.39
CA ALA A 23 -3.77 7.63 15.11
C ALA A 23 -2.97 7.39 13.81
N VAL A 24 -1.82 6.72 13.95
CA VAL A 24 -0.95 6.31 12.83
C VAL A 24 -0.69 4.80 12.91
N GLY A 25 -0.91 4.10 11.80
CA GLY A 25 -0.64 2.68 11.64
C GLY A 25 0.73 2.39 11.02
N VAL A 26 1.11 1.11 11.00
CA VAL A 26 2.43 0.67 10.48
C VAL A 26 2.39 0.40 8.97
N TYR A 27 1.30 -0.17 8.47
CA TYR A 27 1.26 -0.73 7.13
C TYR A 27 0.78 0.27 6.07
N ARG A 28 1.47 0.27 4.93
CA ARG A 28 1.16 1.02 3.71
C ARG A 28 1.83 0.35 2.50
N PRO A 29 1.34 0.56 1.28
CA PRO A 29 2.00 -0.02 0.11
C PRO A 29 3.24 0.77 -0.27
N PRO A 30 4.26 0.15 -0.90
CA PRO A 30 5.49 0.83 -1.31
C PRO A 30 5.24 2.12 -2.12
N SER A 31 4.27 2.09 -3.03
CA SER A 31 3.87 3.24 -3.85
C SER A 31 3.41 4.46 -3.03
N GLU A 32 2.86 4.26 -1.84
CA GLU A 32 2.46 5.34 -0.93
C GLU A 32 3.64 5.82 -0.06
N GLY A 33 4.61 4.94 0.22
CA GLY A 33 5.89 5.32 0.82
C GLY A 33 6.71 6.23 -0.10
N GLY A 34 6.82 5.88 -1.38
CA GLY A 34 7.48 6.69 -2.40
C GLY A 34 6.76 7.99 -2.76
N SER A 35 5.43 8.04 -2.57
CA SER A 35 4.64 9.27 -2.73
C SER A 35 4.69 10.20 -1.50
N ALA A 36 5.34 9.76 -0.42
CA ALA A 36 5.39 10.46 0.86
C ALA A 36 4.01 10.88 1.39
N SER A 37 3.03 9.96 1.35
CA SER A 37 1.66 10.22 1.78
C SER A 37 1.56 10.45 3.30
N LEU A 38 0.71 11.39 3.70
CA LEU A 38 0.20 11.50 5.06
C LEU A 38 -0.51 10.19 5.40
N LEU A 39 -0.28 9.67 6.60
CA LEU A 39 -0.85 8.41 7.05
C LEU A 39 -1.94 8.70 8.08
N LEU A 40 -3.15 8.21 7.85
CA LEU A 40 -4.29 8.39 8.76
C LEU A 40 -5.04 7.08 8.92
N ARG A 41 -5.39 6.70 10.15
CA ARG A 41 -6.25 5.55 10.40
C ARG A 41 -7.70 5.98 10.42
N VAL A 42 -8.56 5.43 9.58
CA VAL A 42 -10.04 5.63 9.69
C VAL A 42 -10.74 4.40 10.27
N THR A 43 -10.05 3.28 10.21
CA THR A 43 -10.34 2.05 10.94
C THR A 43 -9.01 1.50 11.44
N GLU A 44 -9.04 0.56 12.38
CA GLU A 44 -7.82 -0.09 12.83
C GLU A 44 -7.83 -1.58 12.51
N ASN A 45 -6.68 -2.05 12.02
CA ASN A 45 -6.39 -3.46 11.78
C ASN A 45 -7.26 -4.04 10.65
N CYS A 46 -7.63 -5.33 10.73
CA CYS A 46 -8.36 -6.02 9.66
C CYS A 46 -9.66 -6.65 10.17
N PRO A 47 -10.82 -6.33 9.58
CA PRO A 47 -12.10 -6.95 9.98
C PRO A 47 -12.19 -8.42 9.55
N TRP A 48 -11.36 -8.87 8.60
CA TRP A 48 -11.34 -10.27 8.16
C TRP A 48 -10.33 -11.13 8.95
N ASN A 49 -9.08 -10.69 9.03
CA ASN A 49 -7.94 -11.26 9.78
C ASN A 49 -7.71 -12.78 9.72
N LYS A 50 -8.32 -13.48 8.74
CA LYS A 50 -8.30 -14.95 8.63
C LYS A 50 -7.40 -15.49 7.52
N CYS A 51 -6.83 -14.62 6.67
CA CYS A 51 -5.93 -15.06 5.60
C CYS A 51 -4.75 -15.87 6.19
N THR A 52 -4.40 -16.99 5.58
CA THR A 52 -3.37 -17.91 6.10
C THR A 52 -1.95 -17.40 5.87
N PHE A 53 -1.76 -16.51 4.90
CA PHE A 53 -0.45 -15.94 4.51
C PHE A 53 -0.15 -14.57 5.15
N CYS A 54 -1.15 -13.92 5.75
CA CYS A 54 -1.04 -12.54 6.20
C CYS A 54 -0.75 -12.49 7.70
N GLU A 55 0.42 -11.96 8.08
CA GLU A 55 0.81 -11.75 9.48
C GLU A 55 0.37 -10.41 10.07
N MET A 56 0.10 -9.41 9.21
CA MET A 56 0.07 -7.98 9.54
C MET A 56 -0.70 -7.62 10.82
N TYR A 57 -1.88 -8.22 11.01
CA TYR A 57 -2.77 -7.87 12.10
C TYR A 57 -3.14 -9.08 12.97
N LYS A 58 -2.38 -10.18 12.89
CA LYS A 58 -2.64 -11.37 13.72
C LYS A 58 -2.48 -11.00 15.19
N GLY A 59 -3.42 -11.43 16.03
CA GLY A 59 -3.48 -11.05 17.44
C GLY A 59 -4.12 -9.68 17.72
N HIS A 60 -4.33 -8.83 16.70
CA HIS A 60 -4.98 -7.53 16.86
C HIS A 60 -6.46 -7.57 16.44
N LYS A 61 -7.33 -7.01 17.29
CA LYS A 61 -8.77 -6.90 17.00
C LYS A 61 -9.04 -5.74 16.05
N PHE A 62 -10.01 -5.91 15.16
CA PHE A 62 -10.53 -4.82 14.36
C PHE A 62 -11.18 -3.76 15.25
N VAL A 63 -10.91 -2.48 14.98
CA VAL A 63 -11.57 -1.35 15.64
C VAL A 63 -12.24 -0.48 14.58
N TYR A 64 -13.56 -0.31 14.75
CA TYR A 64 -14.33 0.71 14.05
C TYR A 64 -14.17 2.03 14.80
N ARG A 65 -13.67 3.08 14.14
CA ARG A 65 -13.44 4.37 14.79
C ARG A 65 -14.66 5.30 14.63
N PRO A 66 -15.08 6.02 15.68
CA PRO A 66 -16.08 7.08 15.58
C PRO A 66 -15.64 8.18 14.59
N VAL A 67 -16.61 8.74 13.85
CA VAL A 67 -16.35 9.82 12.89
C VAL A 67 -15.69 11.03 13.56
N GLU A 68 -16.10 11.38 14.78
CA GLU A 68 -15.55 12.54 15.48
C GLU A 68 -14.08 12.35 15.88
N ASP A 69 -13.67 11.14 16.26
CA ASP A 69 -12.27 10.84 16.57
C ASP A 69 -11.39 10.97 15.31
N ILE A 70 -11.91 10.53 14.16
CA ILE A 70 -11.21 10.64 12.88
C ILE A 70 -11.09 12.12 12.46
N LYS A 71 -12.15 12.92 12.66
CA LYS A 71 -12.12 14.36 12.37
C LYS A 71 -11.16 15.09 13.30
N ALA A 72 -11.13 14.73 14.59
CA ALA A 72 -10.18 15.28 15.54
C ALA A 72 -8.72 14.98 15.17
N ASP A 73 -8.43 13.78 14.63
CA ASP A 73 -7.11 13.45 14.10
C ASP A 73 -6.75 14.32 12.88
N ILE A 74 -7.68 14.53 11.96
CA ILE A 74 -7.50 15.40 10.79
C ILE A 74 -7.24 16.85 11.23
N ASP A 75 -7.96 17.33 12.23
CA ASP A 75 -7.79 18.68 12.80
C ASP A 75 -6.45 18.80 13.53
N THR A 76 -6.02 17.73 14.20
CA THR A 76 -4.69 17.65 14.84
C THR A 76 -3.58 17.72 13.80
N VAL A 77 -3.71 17.03 12.66
CA VAL A 77 -2.77 17.18 11.54
C VAL A 77 -2.73 18.62 11.07
N ARG A 78 -3.89 19.28 10.90
CA ARG A 78 -3.92 20.68 10.50
C ARG A 78 -3.21 21.59 11.48
N ALA A 79 -3.49 21.44 12.78
CA ALA A 79 -2.82 22.20 13.81
C ALA A 79 -1.29 22.01 13.74
N MET A 80 -0.82 20.77 13.54
CA MET A 80 0.61 20.49 13.40
C MET A 80 1.20 21.15 12.15
N VAL A 81 0.49 21.13 11.01
CA VAL A 81 0.91 21.83 9.78
C VAL A 81 1.07 23.33 10.03
N ASP A 82 0.16 23.95 10.77
CA ASP A 82 0.18 25.37 11.07
C ASP A 82 1.36 25.74 11.96
N GLU A 83 1.58 25.01 13.05
CA GLU A 83 2.69 25.25 13.96
C GLU A 83 4.05 25.07 13.27
N ILE A 84 4.19 24.05 12.40
CA ILE A 84 5.41 23.83 11.61
C ILE A 84 5.65 24.99 10.62
N ARG A 85 4.60 25.49 9.96
CA ARG A 85 4.71 26.62 9.02
C ARG A 85 5.05 27.92 9.74
N GLU A 86 4.50 28.15 10.93
CA GLU A 86 4.86 29.30 11.77
C GLU A 86 6.33 29.28 12.16
N VAL A 87 6.88 28.11 12.53
CA VAL A 87 8.34 27.98 12.74
C VAL A 87 9.09 28.36 11.47
N SER A 88 8.71 27.82 10.31
CA SER A 88 9.33 28.14 9.01
C SER A 88 9.30 29.65 8.71
N MET A 89 8.17 30.32 8.93
CA MET A 89 8.05 31.78 8.77
C MET A 89 9.00 32.54 9.70
N LYS A 90 9.05 32.17 10.98
CA LYS A 90 9.88 32.84 12.00
C LYS A 90 11.37 32.69 11.77
N ILE A 91 11.81 31.61 11.12
CA ILE A 91 13.22 31.41 10.72
C ILE A 91 13.52 31.89 9.29
N GLY A 92 12.61 32.66 8.68
CA GLY A 92 12.81 33.28 7.37
C GLY A 92 12.83 32.29 6.21
N GLN A 93 12.11 31.17 6.31
CA GLN A 93 11.99 30.17 5.25
C GLN A 93 10.66 30.28 4.47
N GLU A 94 9.91 31.38 4.63
CA GLU A 94 8.70 31.71 3.85
C GLU A 94 7.61 30.61 3.90
N GLY A 95 7.51 29.88 5.03
CA GLY A 95 6.56 28.77 5.18
C GLY A 95 6.95 27.51 4.41
N ARG A 96 8.07 27.51 3.67
CA ARG A 96 8.60 26.32 2.98
C ARG A 96 9.20 25.34 3.97
N LEU A 97 8.98 24.05 3.74
CA LEU A 97 9.59 23.00 4.53
C LEU A 97 10.92 22.56 3.90
N ASN A 98 11.99 22.63 4.67
CA ASN A 98 13.32 22.22 4.23
C ASN A 98 14.18 21.79 5.42
N ARG A 99 15.43 21.41 5.14
CA ARG A 99 16.39 20.92 6.15
C ARG A 99 16.67 21.95 7.26
N ASN A 100 16.58 23.24 6.98
CA ASN A 100 16.78 24.29 7.99
C ASN A 100 15.62 24.34 8.99
N VAL A 101 14.38 24.21 8.50
CA VAL A 101 13.20 24.10 9.37
C VAL A 101 13.30 22.87 10.26
N TYR A 102 13.67 21.71 9.68
CA TYR A 102 13.86 20.48 10.46
C TYR A 102 14.88 20.66 11.58
N ARG A 103 16.05 21.23 11.27
CA ARG A 103 17.11 21.51 12.25
C ARG A 103 16.67 22.48 13.33
N ALA A 104 15.91 23.52 12.98
CA ALA A 104 15.40 24.49 13.95
C ALA A 104 14.46 23.83 14.96
N LEU A 105 13.51 23.01 14.47
CA LEU A 105 12.60 22.24 15.33
C LEU A 105 13.38 21.33 16.29
N LEU A 106 14.32 20.53 15.77
CA LEU A 106 15.12 19.62 16.58
C LEU A 106 16.11 20.31 17.54
N SER A 107 16.53 21.54 17.25
CA SER A 107 17.38 22.30 18.18
C SER A 107 16.64 22.77 19.43
N VAL A 108 15.31 22.78 19.39
CA VAL A 108 14.46 23.08 20.55
C VAL A 108 14.08 21.80 21.27
N ASP A 109 13.64 20.78 20.52
CA ASP A 109 13.28 19.47 21.05
C ASP A 109 13.83 18.34 20.15
N PRO A 110 14.97 17.73 20.53
CA PRO A 110 15.56 16.62 19.78
C PRO A 110 14.65 15.39 19.67
N PHE A 111 13.76 15.17 20.65
CA PHE A 111 12.90 14.00 20.71
C PHE A 111 11.72 14.07 19.74
N LEU A 112 11.47 15.22 19.09
CA LEU A 112 10.49 15.30 18.01
C LEU A 112 10.74 14.27 16.90
N SER A 113 12.00 13.94 16.62
CA SER A 113 12.36 12.92 15.63
C SER A 113 11.85 11.51 15.97
N GLU A 114 11.57 11.24 17.26
CA GLU A 114 10.98 9.97 17.74
C GLU A 114 9.45 10.02 17.74
N ASN A 115 8.85 11.22 17.64
CA ASN A 115 7.40 11.37 17.54
C ASN A 115 6.94 11.00 16.11
N TYR A 116 6.29 9.83 15.98
CA TYR A 116 5.79 9.32 14.71
C TYR A 116 4.80 10.26 14.01
N CYS A 117 3.95 10.97 14.77
CA CYS A 117 2.98 11.92 14.21
C CYS A 117 3.70 13.11 13.57
N PHE A 118 4.68 13.67 14.29
CA PHE A 118 5.53 14.74 13.78
C PHE A 118 6.30 14.30 12.53
N SER A 119 7.00 13.16 12.61
CA SER A 119 7.77 12.62 11.49
C SER A 119 6.88 12.35 10.27
N ASN A 120 5.65 11.89 10.49
CA ASN A 120 4.67 11.69 9.42
C ASN A 120 4.27 13.00 8.74
N VAL A 121 3.83 14.00 9.51
CA VAL A 121 3.38 15.30 8.96
C VAL A 121 4.53 16.09 8.35
N PHE A 122 5.69 16.14 9.01
CA PHE A 122 6.85 16.87 8.51
C PHE A 122 7.34 16.29 7.19
N SER A 123 7.48 14.96 7.11
CA SER A 123 7.91 14.29 5.87
C SER A 123 6.90 14.53 4.75
N TRP A 124 5.61 14.35 5.01
CA TRP A 124 4.55 14.62 4.04
C TRP A 124 4.60 16.07 3.50
N LEU A 125 4.74 17.06 4.38
CA LEU A 125 4.89 18.46 3.99
C LEU A 125 6.19 18.73 3.21
N TYR A 126 7.30 18.12 3.62
CA TYR A 126 8.60 18.23 2.95
C TYR A 126 8.52 17.76 1.49
N TYR A 127 7.73 16.72 1.22
CA TYR A 127 7.49 16.20 -0.13
C TYR A 127 6.27 16.82 -0.84
N GLY A 128 5.76 17.94 -0.33
CA GLY A 128 4.77 18.78 -1.02
C GLY A 128 3.34 18.70 -0.51
N GLY A 129 3.05 17.83 0.46
CA GLY A 129 1.77 17.81 1.18
C GLY A 129 0.56 17.47 0.32
N LYS A 130 0.73 16.57 -0.67
CA LYS A 130 -0.28 16.33 -1.73
C LYS A 130 -1.11 15.07 -1.58
N THR A 131 -0.57 14.03 -0.96
CA THR A 131 -1.22 12.71 -0.93
C THR A 131 -1.54 12.28 0.49
N VAL A 132 -2.67 11.59 0.65
CA VAL A 132 -3.10 10.97 1.92
C VAL A 132 -3.40 9.51 1.68
N PHE A 133 -2.92 8.66 2.57
CA PHE A 133 -3.23 7.24 2.58
C PHE A 133 -4.02 6.89 3.85
N LEU A 134 -5.27 6.48 3.66
CA LEU A 134 -6.14 5.96 4.71
C LEU A 134 -5.75 4.51 4.98
N GLN A 135 -5.08 4.32 6.11
CA GLN A 135 -4.39 3.11 6.52
C GLN A 135 -5.32 1.98 6.94
N ASP A 136 -4.68 0.84 7.21
CA ASP A 136 -5.29 -0.41 7.61
C ASP A 136 -6.09 -1.11 6.52
N ALA A 137 -6.64 -2.29 6.83
CA ALA A 137 -6.88 -3.27 5.79
C ALA A 137 -8.11 -2.99 4.91
N ASN A 138 -9.09 -2.20 5.39
CA ASN A 138 -10.38 -2.11 4.74
C ASN A 138 -11.21 -0.88 5.17
N SER A 139 -10.71 0.33 4.93
CA SER A 139 -11.40 1.58 5.31
C SER A 139 -12.84 1.68 4.79
N MET A 140 -13.08 1.15 3.58
CA MET A 140 -14.42 1.11 2.97
C MET A 140 -15.41 0.17 3.68
N ILE A 141 -15.07 -0.42 4.83
CA ILE A 141 -16.05 -1.09 5.70
C ILE A 141 -16.94 -0.10 6.47
N MET A 142 -16.49 1.15 6.61
CA MET A 142 -17.26 2.22 7.28
C MET A 142 -18.61 2.45 6.61
N ARG A 143 -19.64 2.84 7.37
CA ARG A 143 -20.93 3.22 6.78
C ARG A 143 -20.74 4.34 5.76
N THR A 144 -21.48 4.27 4.65
CA THR A 144 -21.28 5.12 3.48
C THR A 144 -21.29 6.60 3.84
N ASP A 145 -22.32 7.06 4.56
CA ASP A 145 -22.48 8.47 4.91
C ASP A 145 -21.37 8.96 5.86
N GLU A 146 -20.98 8.13 6.82
CA GLU A 146 -19.88 8.43 7.76
C GLU A 146 -18.54 8.57 7.03
N PHE A 147 -18.26 7.67 6.09
CA PHE A 147 -17.02 7.72 5.33
C PHE A 147 -16.99 8.93 4.38
N ILE A 148 -18.12 9.27 3.77
CA ILE A 148 -18.28 10.49 2.97
C ILE A 148 -18.05 11.74 3.83
N GLU A 149 -18.58 11.78 5.05
CA GLU A 149 -18.35 12.89 5.98
C GLU A 149 -16.85 13.06 6.29
N VAL A 150 -16.16 11.97 6.63
CA VAL A 150 -14.71 11.97 6.88
C VAL A 150 -13.92 12.47 5.67
N LEU A 151 -14.21 11.99 4.46
CA LEU A 151 -13.52 12.41 3.24
C LEU A 151 -13.72 13.89 2.95
N ARG A 152 -14.94 14.39 3.11
CA ARG A 152 -15.27 15.82 2.92
C ARG A 152 -14.56 16.69 3.96
N HIS A 153 -14.54 16.27 5.22
CA HIS A 153 -13.81 16.97 6.28
C HIS A 153 -12.32 17.01 5.96
N LEU A 154 -11.73 15.88 5.57
CA LEU A 154 -10.31 15.81 5.16
C LEU A 154 -9.97 16.78 4.03
N ARG A 155 -10.77 16.79 2.95
CA ARG A 155 -10.55 17.69 1.81
C ARG A 155 -10.70 19.16 2.18
N LYS A 156 -11.67 19.48 3.04
CA LYS A 156 -11.91 20.84 3.53
C LYS A 156 -10.76 21.32 4.42
N THR A 157 -10.32 20.50 5.36
CA THR A 157 -9.30 20.85 6.36
C THR A 157 -7.90 20.89 5.74
N LEU A 158 -7.61 20.02 4.76
CA LEU A 158 -6.33 19.94 4.08
C LEU A 158 -6.49 20.21 2.56
N PRO A 159 -6.80 21.45 2.14
CA PRO A 159 -7.14 21.78 0.75
C PRO A 159 -5.98 21.59 -0.25
N GLY A 160 -4.75 21.40 0.23
CA GLY A 160 -3.59 21.09 -0.61
C GLY A 160 -3.55 19.63 -1.09
N VAL A 161 -4.35 18.74 -0.49
CA VAL A 161 -4.42 17.32 -0.83
C VAL A 161 -5.09 17.14 -2.19
N THR A 162 -4.38 16.52 -3.11
CA THR A 162 -4.87 16.20 -4.46
C THR A 162 -5.28 14.75 -4.60
N ARG A 163 -4.66 13.83 -3.85
CA ARG A 163 -4.97 12.40 -3.92
C ARG A 163 -5.22 11.79 -2.54
N VAL A 164 -6.34 11.09 -2.38
CA VAL A 164 -6.64 10.23 -1.22
C VAL A 164 -6.72 8.79 -1.69
N THR A 165 -5.99 7.92 -1.01
CA THR A 165 -5.86 6.50 -1.34
C THR A 165 -6.23 5.65 -0.13
N SER A 166 -6.75 4.43 -0.33
CA SER A 166 -6.92 3.46 0.77
C SER A 166 -6.74 2.01 0.33
N TYR A 167 -6.47 1.11 1.28
CA TYR A 167 -6.72 -0.32 1.06
C TYR A 167 -8.21 -0.64 1.15
N THR A 168 -8.63 -1.64 0.38
CA THR A 168 -10.00 -2.16 0.41
C THR A 168 -10.03 -3.64 0.05
N ARG A 169 -10.93 -4.41 0.66
CA ARG A 169 -11.16 -5.81 0.27
C ARG A 169 -12.13 -5.89 -0.90
N SER A 170 -11.89 -6.81 -1.84
CA SER A 170 -12.80 -7.07 -2.96
C SER A 170 -14.21 -7.45 -2.50
N LYS A 171 -14.31 -8.19 -1.39
CA LYS A 171 -15.60 -8.53 -0.73
C LYS A 171 -16.40 -7.28 -0.33
N THR A 172 -15.73 -6.24 0.14
CA THR A 172 -16.39 -4.97 0.52
C THR A 172 -16.94 -4.27 -0.72
N LEU A 173 -16.16 -4.26 -1.81
CA LEU A 173 -16.59 -3.64 -3.07
C LEU A 173 -17.77 -4.37 -3.68
N SER A 174 -17.76 -5.71 -3.68
CA SER A 174 -18.86 -6.50 -4.25
C SER A 174 -20.18 -6.34 -3.49
N GLN A 175 -20.12 -6.20 -2.16
CA GLN A 175 -21.31 -6.02 -1.32
C GLN A 175 -21.92 -4.62 -1.39
N ARG A 176 -21.14 -3.60 -1.78
CA ARG A 176 -21.62 -2.23 -1.89
C ARG A 176 -22.45 -2.00 -3.13
N LYS A 177 -23.41 -1.09 -3.03
CA LYS A 177 -24.19 -0.66 -4.19
C LYS A 177 -23.32 0.26 -5.08
N PRO A 178 -23.46 0.19 -6.41
CA PRO A 178 -22.72 1.06 -7.33
C PRO A 178 -22.83 2.56 -7.01
N GLU A 179 -24.01 3.01 -6.57
CA GLU A 179 -24.30 4.41 -6.25
C GLU A 179 -23.53 4.87 -5.01
N GLU A 180 -23.36 3.99 -4.01
CA GLU A 180 -22.56 4.27 -2.82
C GLU A 180 -21.07 4.39 -3.18
N LEU A 181 -20.58 3.51 -4.05
CA LEU A 181 -19.20 3.55 -4.53
C LEU A 181 -18.93 4.86 -5.29
N LYS A 182 -19.85 5.26 -6.16
CA LYS A 182 -19.78 6.54 -6.88
C LYS A 182 -19.79 7.73 -5.91
N ALA A 183 -20.69 7.73 -4.92
CA ALA A 183 -20.76 8.79 -3.92
C ALA A 183 -19.47 8.91 -3.08
N ILE A 184 -18.85 7.77 -2.71
CA ILE A 184 -17.54 7.75 -2.03
C ILE A 184 -16.43 8.32 -2.92
N ARG A 185 -16.42 7.95 -4.22
CA ARG A 185 -15.47 8.49 -5.20
C ARG A 185 -15.58 10.01 -5.32
N GLU A 186 -16.81 10.51 -5.43
CA GLU A 186 -17.13 11.95 -5.55
C GLU A 186 -16.84 12.72 -4.26
N ALA A 187 -16.96 12.08 -3.09
CA ALA A 187 -16.61 12.68 -1.80
C ALA A 187 -15.10 12.89 -1.64
N GLY A 188 -14.27 12.20 -2.44
CA GLY A 188 -12.85 12.50 -2.56
C GLY A 188 -11.89 11.35 -2.29
N LEU A 189 -12.33 10.08 -2.30
CA LEU A 189 -11.43 8.93 -2.35
C LEU A 189 -11.05 8.62 -3.80
N ASP A 190 -9.80 8.77 -4.20
CA ASP A 190 -9.40 8.69 -5.61
C ASP A 190 -8.91 7.31 -6.04
N ARG A 191 -8.08 6.68 -5.20
CA ARG A 191 -7.41 5.42 -5.50
C ARG A 191 -7.73 4.38 -4.44
N ILE A 192 -7.96 3.14 -4.87
CA ILE A 192 -8.06 2.00 -3.97
C ILE A 192 -7.07 0.91 -4.34
N HIS A 193 -6.47 0.34 -3.31
CA HIS A 193 -5.56 -0.78 -3.37
C HIS A 193 -6.28 -2.02 -2.88
N VAL A 194 -6.42 -3.02 -3.75
CA VAL A 194 -7.20 -4.23 -3.49
C VAL A 194 -6.28 -5.43 -3.55
N GLY A 195 -6.33 -6.26 -2.51
CA GLY A 195 -5.60 -7.52 -2.50
C GLY A 195 -6.40 -8.60 -3.22
N LEU A 196 -6.16 -8.77 -4.52
CA LEU A 196 -6.64 -9.93 -5.29
C LEU A 196 -6.00 -11.21 -4.76
N GLU A 197 -4.68 -11.17 -4.60
CA GLU A 197 -3.74 -12.27 -4.33
C GLU A 197 -3.73 -13.34 -5.42
N THR A 198 -4.91 -13.87 -5.75
CA THR A 198 -5.15 -14.89 -6.77
C THR A 198 -6.58 -14.77 -7.30
N GLY A 199 -6.80 -15.16 -8.57
CA GLY A 199 -8.13 -15.37 -9.16
C GLY A 199 -8.63 -16.82 -9.11
N ASP A 200 -7.90 -17.72 -8.45
CA ASP A 200 -8.23 -19.15 -8.36
C ASP A 200 -9.07 -19.47 -7.13
N ASP A 201 -10.28 -20.00 -7.31
CA ASP A 201 -11.23 -20.26 -6.22
C ASP A 201 -10.81 -21.39 -5.28
N GLU A 202 -9.98 -22.33 -5.71
CA GLU A 202 -9.42 -23.36 -4.83
C GLU A 202 -8.38 -22.73 -3.89
N ILE A 203 -7.45 -21.96 -4.45
CA ILE A 203 -6.42 -21.27 -3.67
C ILE A 203 -7.08 -20.24 -2.74
N LEU A 204 -8.08 -19.47 -3.18
CA LEU A 204 -8.83 -18.53 -2.32
C LEU A 204 -9.41 -19.20 -1.07
N LYS A 205 -9.89 -20.44 -1.19
CA LYS A 205 -10.37 -21.25 -0.06
C LYS A 205 -9.24 -21.70 0.85
N ILE A 206 -8.15 -22.22 0.28
CA ILE A 206 -6.93 -22.63 1.02
C ILE A 206 -6.41 -21.46 1.83
N ILE A 207 -6.25 -20.29 1.21
CA ILE A 207 -5.72 -19.10 1.86
C ILE A 207 -6.73 -18.36 2.74
N ARG A 208 -7.97 -18.85 2.81
CA ARG A 208 -9.09 -18.25 3.53
C ARG A 208 -9.22 -16.75 3.26
N LYS A 209 -9.20 -16.34 1.99
CA LYS A 209 -9.32 -14.92 1.61
C LYS A 209 -10.70 -14.35 1.90
N GLY A 210 -11.72 -15.21 1.97
CA GLY A 210 -13.10 -14.84 2.27
C GLY A 210 -13.80 -14.11 1.14
N VAL A 211 -13.50 -14.49 -0.10
CA VAL A 211 -14.04 -13.96 -1.35
C VAL A 211 -13.95 -15.04 -2.42
N THR A 212 -14.76 -14.95 -3.47
CA THR A 212 -14.64 -15.77 -4.69
C THR A 212 -14.09 -14.96 -5.86
N SER A 213 -13.63 -15.62 -6.91
CA SER A 213 -13.19 -14.99 -8.15
C SER A 213 -14.32 -14.15 -8.79
N ALA A 214 -15.57 -14.63 -8.73
CA ALA A 214 -16.74 -13.88 -9.20
C ALA A 214 -16.96 -12.58 -8.40
N GLU A 215 -16.78 -12.62 -7.09
CA GLU A 215 -16.89 -11.44 -6.23
C GLU A 215 -15.73 -10.46 -6.44
N GLN A 216 -14.52 -10.95 -6.73
CA GLN A 216 -13.40 -10.10 -7.15
C GLN A 216 -13.73 -9.36 -8.46
N ILE A 217 -14.26 -10.07 -9.46
CA ILE A 217 -14.66 -9.47 -10.74
C ILE A 217 -15.75 -8.42 -10.53
N ASP A 218 -16.82 -8.76 -9.81
CA ASP A 218 -17.93 -7.84 -9.52
C ASP A 218 -17.44 -6.57 -8.80
N GLY A 219 -16.68 -6.74 -7.72
CA GLY A 219 -16.14 -5.62 -6.95
C GLY A 219 -15.18 -4.75 -7.76
N GLY A 220 -14.28 -5.36 -8.55
CA GLY A 220 -13.35 -4.65 -9.42
C GLY A 220 -14.06 -3.86 -10.51
N LYS A 221 -15.02 -4.47 -11.22
CA LYS A 221 -15.83 -3.78 -12.24
C LYS A 221 -16.64 -2.62 -11.67
N LYS A 222 -17.25 -2.81 -10.49
CA LYS A 222 -17.97 -1.73 -9.77
C LYS A 222 -17.04 -0.58 -9.40
N ALA A 223 -15.83 -0.88 -8.92
CA ALA A 223 -14.84 0.15 -8.59
C ALA A 223 -14.39 0.95 -9.83
N MET A 224 -14.12 0.26 -10.94
CA MET A 224 -13.78 0.90 -12.21
C MET A 224 -14.92 1.78 -12.72
N ALA A 225 -16.16 1.28 -12.70
CA ALA A 225 -17.34 2.02 -13.13
C ALA A 225 -17.65 3.25 -12.24
N ALA A 226 -17.36 3.17 -10.95
CA ALA A 226 -17.49 4.30 -10.02
C ALA A 226 -16.45 5.40 -10.25
N GLY A 227 -15.38 5.12 -11.02
CA GLY A 227 -14.34 6.09 -11.36
C GLY A 227 -13.14 6.11 -10.42
N PHE A 228 -12.95 5.06 -9.61
CA PHE A 228 -11.73 4.91 -8.81
C PHE A 228 -10.54 4.54 -9.69
N GLN A 229 -9.36 5.02 -9.32
CA GLN A 229 -8.12 4.40 -9.77
C GLN A 229 -7.90 3.10 -9.00
N LEU A 230 -8.10 1.97 -9.67
CA LEU A 230 -7.99 0.63 -9.06
C LEU A 230 -6.59 0.05 -9.23
N SER A 231 -6.00 -0.40 -8.12
CA SER A 231 -4.74 -1.14 -8.09
C SER A 231 -4.95 -2.50 -7.43
N GLU A 232 -4.83 -3.57 -8.22
CA GLU A 232 -4.94 -4.97 -7.74
C GLU A 232 -3.54 -5.53 -7.42
N TYR A 233 -3.40 -6.22 -6.28
CA TYR A 233 -2.20 -6.98 -5.96
C TYR A 233 -2.37 -8.45 -6.31
N TRP A 234 -1.43 -9.00 -7.07
CA TRP A 234 -1.34 -10.43 -7.35
C TRP A 234 -0.10 -11.01 -6.67
N MET A 235 -0.19 -12.23 -6.16
CA MET A 235 0.84 -12.89 -5.37
C MET A 235 1.38 -14.13 -6.11
N PRO A 236 2.44 -13.97 -6.94
CA PRO A 236 3.13 -15.11 -7.55
C PRO A 236 3.53 -16.16 -6.52
N ASP A 237 3.48 -17.42 -6.91
CA ASP A 237 3.81 -18.61 -6.12
C ASP A 237 2.82 -18.91 -4.97
N LEU A 238 1.67 -18.23 -4.91
CA LEU A 238 0.66 -18.51 -3.88
C LEU A 238 0.04 -19.92 -4.02
N GLY A 239 0.04 -20.46 -5.24
CA GLY A 239 -0.39 -21.84 -5.52
C GLY A 239 0.66 -22.91 -5.19
N GLY A 240 1.91 -22.51 -4.93
CA GLY A 240 3.05 -23.42 -4.84
C GLY A 240 3.28 -24.22 -6.13
N ARG A 241 4.20 -25.18 -6.06
CA ARG A 241 4.55 -26.06 -7.18
C ARG A 241 3.36 -26.86 -7.72
N GLU A 242 2.38 -27.13 -6.88
CA GLU A 242 1.25 -27.98 -7.22
C GLU A 242 0.20 -27.28 -8.08
N ARG A 243 0.05 -25.95 -7.93
CA ARG A 243 -1.07 -25.20 -8.54
C ARG A 243 -0.65 -23.94 -9.28
N TRP A 244 0.65 -23.72 -9.51
CA TRP A 244 1.13 -22.51 -10.19
C TRP A 244 0.44 -22.29 -11.55
N ARG A 245 0.17 -23.35 -12.32
CA ARG A 245 -0.43 -23.23 -13.65
C ARG A 245 -1.88 -22.72 -13.59
N GLN A 246 -2.75 -23.38 -12.82
CA GLN A 246 -4.14 -22.91 -12.63
C GLN A 246 -4.18 -21.55 -11.95
N HIS A 247 -3.23 -21.27 -11.05
CA HIS A 247 -3.09 -19.97 -10.39
C HIS A 247 -2.86 -18.85 -11.41
N ALA A 248 -1.89 -19.02 -12.32
CA ALA A 248 -1.60 -18.07 -13.38
C ALA A 248 -2.80 -17.86 -14.33
N GLU A 249 -3.37 -18.96 -14.83
CA GLU A 249 -4.50 -18.94 -15.78
C GLU A 249 -5.73 -18.25 -15.19
N ASN A 250 -6.14 -18.65 -13.98
CA ASN A 250 -7.34 -18.11 -13.33
C ASN A 250 -7.15 -16.66 -12.86
N THR A 251 -5.94 -16.29 -12.43
CA THR A 251 -5.64 -14.89 -12.07
C THR A 251 -5.66 -14.00 -13.31
N ALA A 252 -5.04 -14.41 -14.41
CA ALA A 252 -5.10 -13.65 -15.67
C ALA A 252 -6.55 -13.47 -16.15
N ARG A 253 -7.38 -14.52 -16.09
CA ARG A 253 -8.81 -14.45 -16.41
C ARG A 253 -9.54 -13.38 -15.59
N VAL A 254 -9.36 -13.37 -14.27
CA VAL A 254 -10.01 -12.39 -13.39
C VAL A 254 -9.52 -10.97 -13.67
N LEU A 255 -8.21 -10.77 -13.86
CA LEU A 255 -7.65 -9.46 -14.13
C LEU A 255 -8.06 -8.92 -15.50
N ASN A 256 -8.21 -9.76 -16.51
CA ASN A 256 -8.73 -9.37 -17.83
C ASN A 256 -10.18 -8.88 -17.74
N GLU A 257 -11.01 -9.53 -16.91
CA GLU A 257 -12.39 -9.10 -16.68
C GLU A 257 -12.48 -7.75 -15.94
N ILE A 258 -11.57 -7.50 -14.99
CA ILE A 258 -11.56 -6.24 -14.22
C ILE A 258 -10.92 -5.09 -15.01
N ASN A 259 -9.84 -5.38 -15.73
CA ASN A 259 -8.96 -4.43 -16.43
C ASN A 259 -8.53 -3.23 -15.54
N PRO A 260 -7.86 -3.47 -14.40
CA PRO A 260 -7.53 -2.42 -13.43
C PRO A 260 -6.45 -1.47 -13.96
N HIS A 261 -6.33 -0.29 -13.33
CA HIS A 261 -5.32 0.69 -13.70
C HIS A 261 -3.90 0.22 -13.38
N TYR A 262 -3.73 -0.52 -12.28
CA TYR A 262 -2.47 -1.14 -11.88
C TYR A 262 -2.67 -2.60 -11.45
N ILE A 263 -1.74 -3.46 -11.84
CA ILE A 263 -1.59 -4.85 -11.41
C ILE A 263 -0.20 -4.95 -10.80
N ARG A 264 -0.12 -5.26 -9.51
CA ARG A 264 1.13 -5.14 -8.74
C ARG A 264 1.54 -6.51 -8.23
N SER A 265 2.70 -6.98 -8.69
CA SER A 265 3.29 -8.25 -8.27
C SER A 265 3.82 -8.16 -6.84
N ARG A 266 3.35 -9.05 -5.97
CA ARG A 266 3.79 -9.22 -4.58
C ARG A 266 4.13 -10.70 -4.34
N PRO A 267 5.29 -11.19 -4.85
CA PRO A 267 5.62 -12.61 -4.79
C PRO A 267 5.55 -13.14 -3.35
N LEU A 268 4.94 -14.32 -3.16
CA LEU A 268 4.81 -14.95 -1.84
C LEU A 268 6.20 -15.20 -1.24
N VAL A 269 6.33 -14.86 0.04
CA VAL A 269 7.40 -15.32 0.92
C VAL A 269 6.72 -15.78 2.22
N PRO A 270 6.69 -17.07 2.54
CA PRO A 270 6.06 -17.54 3.77
C PRO A 270 6.75 -16.91 4.99
N ARG A 271 5.96 -16.25 5.85
CA ARG A 271 6.47 -15.53 7.01
C ARG A 271 6.19 -16.25 8.31
N GLN A 272 7.15 -16.19 9.24
CA GLN A 272 6.99 -16.81 10.55
C GLN A 272 5.75 -16.27 11.27
N GLY A 273 4.98 -17.17 11.90
CA GLY A 273 3.73 -16.81 12.57
C GLY A 273 2.49 -16.87 11.67
N THR A 274 2.65 -17.23 10.40
CA THR A 274 1.53 -17.49 9.47
C THR A 274 1.25 -18.99 9.35
N GLU A 275 0.01 -19.35 9.01
CA GLU A 275 -0.37 -20.75 8.79
C GLU A 275 0.33 -21.33 7.55
N ILE A 276 0.50 -20.53 6.48
CA ILE A 276 1.20 -21.00 5.27
C ILE A 276 2.68 -21.29 5.52
N PHE A 277 3.32 -20.57 6.45
CA PHE A 277 4.69 -20.87 6.87
C PHE A 277 4.76 -22.19 7.62
N GLU A 278 3.75 -22.52 8.43
CA GLU A 278 3.68 -23.82 9.08
C GLU A 278 3.50 -24.96 8.08
N ASP A 279 2.65 -24.76 7.08
CA ASP A 279 2.48 -25.72 5.98
C ASP A 279 3.77 -25.91 5.19
N TYR A 280 4.50 -24.83 4.91
CA TYR A 280 5.83 -24.89 4.29
C TYR A 280 6.83 -25.67 5.15
N ARG A 281 6.94 -25.31 6.44
CA ARG A 281 7.87 -25.95 7.39
C ARG A 281 7.61 -27.45 7.53
N GLN A 282 6.35 -27.86 7.48
CA GLN A 282 5.93 -29.27 7.61
C GLN A 282 5.89 -30.02 6.27
N GLY A 283 6.31 -29.40 5.16
CA GLY A 283 6.34 -30.04 3.84
C GLY A 283 4.96 -30.27 3.22
N ARG A 284 3.93 -29.55 3.68
CA ARG A 284 2.58 -29.57 3.08
C ARG A 284 2.41 -28.55 1.96
N PHE A 285 3.26 -27.53 1.91
CA PHE A 285 3.29 -26.51 0.87
C PHE A 285 4.70 -26.40 0.30
N HIS A 286 4.83 -26.57 -1.02
CA HIS A 286 6.13 -26.53 -1.69
C HIS A 286 6.29 -25.22 -2.46
N ILE A 287 7.23 -24.40 -1.99
CA ILE A 287 7.65 -23.17 -2.67
C ILE A 287 8.32 -23.52 -4.00
N SER A 288 7.99 -22.77 -5.05
CA SER A 288 8.58 -22.93 -6.38
C SER A 288 10.02 -22.39 -6.43
N SER A 289 10.85 -22.98 -7.28
CA SER A 289 12.19 -22.48 -7.56
C SER A 289 12.13 -21.15 -8.32
N PRO A 290 13.22 -20.37 -8.37
CA PRO A 290 13.23 -19.10 -9.10
C PRO A 290 12.77 -19.21 -10.56
N HIS A 291 13.16 -20.26 -11.28
CA HIS A 291 12.71 -20.52 -12.66
C HIS A 291 11.25 -20.96 -12.73
N GLU A 292 10.79 -21.84 -11.83
CA GLU A 292 9.37 -22.24 -11.78
C GLU A 292 8.45 -21.01 -11.58
N ARG A 293 8.86 -20.04 -10.75
CA ARG A 293 8.10 -18.79 -10.60
C ARG A 293 8.16 -17.92 -11.85
N LEU A 294 9.29 -17.86 -12.55
CA LEU A 294 9.38 -17.13 -13.81
C LEU A 294 8.47 -17.75 -14.88
N GLU A 295 8.33 -19.08 -14.92
CA GLU A 295 7.37 -19.76 -15.79
C GLU A 295 5.92 -19.44 -15.42
N GLU A 296 5.59 -19.35 -14.12
CA GLU A 296 4.29 -18.87 -13.67
C GLU A 296 4.01 -17.42 -14.11
N LEU A 297 4.98 -16.52 -13.90
CA LEU A 297 4.90 -15.13 -14.37
C LEU A 297 4.71 -15.08 -15.89
N LYS A 298 5.48 -15.87 -16.64
CA LYS A 298 5.39 -15.94 -18.10
C LYS A 298 3.97 -16.29 -18.53
N LEU A 299 3.42 -17.38 -18.02
CA LEU A 299 2.07 -17.84 -18.37
C LEU A 299 1.01 -16.77 -18.03
N MET A 300 1.09 -16.20 -16.83
CA MET A 300 0.17 -15.13 -16.41
C MET A 300 0.24 -13.93 -17.37
N ILE A 301 1.44 -13.44 -17.67
CA ILE A 301 1.66 -12.27 -18.54
C ILE A 301 1.26 -12.57 -19.99
N GLU A 302 1.56 -13.76 -20.52
CA GLU A 302 1.13 -14.20 -21.85
C GLU A 302 -0.40 -14.14 -22.00
N MET A 303 -1.13 -14.57 -20.97
CA MET A 303 -2.61 -14.57 -20.96
C MET A 303 -3.23 -13.22 -20.61
N LEU A 304 -2.46 -12.28 -20.05
CA LEU A 304 -2.96 -10.98 -19.63
C LEU A 304 -3.26 -10.09 -20.84
N ASN A 305 -4.49 -9.61 -20.94
CA ASN A 305 -4.98 -8.70 -21.97
C ASN A 305 -5.69 -7.52 -21.30
N VAL A 306 -4.89 -6.53 -20.89
CA VAL A 306 -5.32 -5.36 -20.13
C VAL A 306 -4.72 -4.09 -20.73
N THR A 307 -5.30 -2.95 -20.38
CA THR A 307 -4.81 -1.62 -20.77
C THR A 307 -4.10 -0.89 -19.62
N GLY A 308 -3.97 -1.54 -18.46
CA GLY A 308 -3.38 -0.97 -17.25
C GLY A 308 -1.85 -0.97 -17.24
N ARG A 309 -1.29 -0.86 -16.04
CA ARG A 309 0.15 -0.98 -15.78
C ARG A 309 0.45 -2.23 -14.96
N VAL A 310 1.48 -2.98 -15.33
CA VAL A 310 1.99 -4.12 -14.57
C VAL A 310 3.25 -3.70 -13.82
N CYS A 311 3.25 -3.76 -12.50
CA CYS A 311 4.33 -3.25 -11.66
C CYS A 311 5.00 -4.34 -10.83
N PHE A 312 6.32 -4.25 -10.71
CA PHE A 312 7.17 -5.14 -9.91
C PHE A 312 7.84 -4.37 -8.75
N ASP A 313 7.19 -3.30 -8.28
CA ASP A 313 7.64 -2.29 -7.31
C ASP A 313 7.83 -2.76 -5.84
N HIS A 314 8.01 -4.05 -5.62
CA HIS A 314 8.19 -4.64 -4.30
C HIS A 314 9.49 -5.45 -4.27
N ASN A 315 10.29 -5.28 -3.22
CA ASN A 315 11.60 -5.92 -3.05
C ASN A 315 11.60 -7.45 -3.21
N MET A 316 10.46 -8.11 -2.99
CA MET A 316 10.30 -9.55 -3.22
C MET A 316 10.30 -9.95 -4.72
N ASN A 317 10.21 -9.00 -5.65
CA ASN A 317 10.46 -9.23 -7.09
C ASN A 317 11.97 -9.30 -7.36
N ALA A 318 12.63 -10.27 -6.73
CA ALA A 318 14.08 -10.34 -6.57
C ALA A 318 14.81 -11.14 -7.66
N TRP A 319 14.20 -11.30 -8.84
CA TRP A 319 14.87 -12.01 -9.95
C TRP A 319 16.03 -11.18 -10.50
N THR A 320 17.12 -11.88 -10.84
CA THR A 320 18.37 -11.29 -11.32
C THR A 320 18.37 -11.23 -12.85
N GLY A 321 18.75 -10.08 -13.41
CA GLY A 321 19.04 -9.91 -14.83
C GLY A 321 20.46 -10.35 -15.20
N ARG A 322 20.78 -10.45 -16.49
CA ARG A 322 22.10 -10.94 -16.95
C ARG A 322 23.27 -10.14 -16.39
N ASN A 323 23.07 -8.82 -16.23
CA ASN A 323 24.04 -7.88 -15.68
C ASN A 323 24.20 -7.95 -14.14
N GLY A 324 23.48 -8.84 -13.46
CA GLY A 324 23.51 -8.96 -11.99
C GLY A 324 22.61 -7.96 -11.24
N GLY A 325 21.90 -7.08 -11.95
CA GLY A 325 20.89 -6.18 -11.38
C GLY A 325 19.50 -6.84 -11.27
N THR A 326 18.49 -6.06 -10.88
CA THR A 326 17.09 -6.50 -10.86
C THR A 326 16.58 -6.74 -12.28
N LEU A 327 15.84 -7.83 -12.48
CA LEU A 327 15.28 -8.20 -13.78
C LEU A 327 14.21 -7.21 -14.26
N PHE A 328 13.36 -6.76 -13.36
CA PHE A 328 12.30 -5.78 -13.64
C PHE A 328 12.65 -4.41 -13.05
N HIS A 329 12.07 -3.36 -13.62
CA HIS A 329 12.12 -2.03 -13.02
C HIS A 329 11.26 -1.99 -11.75
N MET A 330 11.82 -1.39 -10.70
CA MET A 330 11.23 -1.34 -9.36
C MET A 330 10.49 -0.01 -9.09
N ASP A 331 10.23 0.78 -10.13
CA ASP A 331 9.45 2.02 -9.99
C ASP A 331 7.94 1.72 -9.82
N TYR A 332 7.19 2.72 -9.38
CA TYR A 332 5.78 2.55 -9.01
C TYR A 332 4.80 2.57 -10.19
N GLU A 333 5.26 2.90 -11.39
CA GLU A 333 4.46 2.98 -12.61
C GLU A 333 4.63 1.75 -13.51
N GLY A 334 5.72 0.99 -13.37
CA GLY A 334 5.95 -0.27 -14.07
C GLY A 334 5.74 -0.17 -15.59
N TYR A 335 5.26 -1.25 -16.19
CA TYR A 335 5.13 -1.40 -17.63
C TYR A 335 3.70 -1.15 -18.08
N LYS A 336 3.51 -0.28 -19.06
CA LYS A 336 2.22 0.06 -19.68
C LYS A 336 1.81 -1.02 -20.67
N PHE A 337 0.65 -1.63 -20.47
CA PHE A 337 0.11 -2.67 -21.35
C PHE A 337 -0.97 -2.07 -22.29
N PRO A 338 -1.08 -2.58 -23.54
CA PRO A 338 -0.33 -3.72 -24.11
C PRO A 338 1.07 -3.39 -24.67
N GLU A 339 1.45 -2.11 -24.72
CA GLU A 339 2.62 -1.63 -25.46
C GLU A 339 3.95 -2.23 -24.99
N GLU A 340 4.12 -2.37 -23.67
CA GLU A 340 5.34 -2.88 -23.04
C GLU A 340 5.23 -4.36 -22.63
N LYS A 341 4.11 -5.03 -22.96
CA LYS A 341 3.96 -6.48 -22.69
C LYS A 341 5.06 -7.33 -23.37
N PRO A 342 5.43 -7.09 -24.65
CA PRO A 342 6.52 -7.83 -25.28
C PRO A 342 7.86 -7.66 -24.53
N ARG A 343 8.11 -6.46 -23.97
CA ARG A 343 9.31 -6.18 -23.18
C ARG A 343 9.31 -6.97 -21.87
N VAL A 344 8.18 -7.06 -21.18
CA VAL A 344 8.08 -7.88 -19.95
C VAL A 344 8.33 -9.36 -20.26
N LEU A 345 7.78 -9.88 -21.35
CA LEU A 345 8.01 -11.26 -21.77
C LEU A 345 9.48 -11.52 -22.16
N GLU A 346 10.14 -10.57 -22.83
CA GLU A 346 11.56 -10.64 -23.12
C GLU A 346 12.40 -10.67 -21.84
N LEU A 347 12.07 -9.84 -20.85
CA LEU A 347 12.73 -9.84 -19.54
C LEU A 347 12.54 -11.18 -18.81
N ILE A 348 11.33 -11.76 -18.84
CA ILE A 348 11.11 -13.09 -18.24
C ILE A 348 11.97 -14.14 -18.95
N HIS A 349 12.02 -14.13 -20.27
CA HIS A 349 12.89 -15.01 -21.04
C HIS A 349 14.37 -14.77 -20.72
N GLU A 350 14.81 -13.53 -20.55
CA GLU A 350 16.16 -13.20 -20.07
C GLU A 350 16.44 -13.87 -18.73
N GLY A 351 15.52 -13.75 -17.76
CA GLY A 351 15.62 -14.34 -16.44
C GLY A 351 15.71 -15.87 -16.49
N LEU A 352 14.93 -16.53 -17.34
CA LEU A 352 14.98 -17.99 -17.51
C LEU A 352 16.33 -18.47 -18.10
N MET A 353 17.06 -17.60 -18.80
CA MET A 353 18.39 -17.90 -19.34
C MET A 353 19.53 -17.62 -18.35
N VAL A 354 19.25 -16.94 -17.23
CA VAL A 354 20.20 -16.77 -16.14
C VAL A 354 20.26 -18.07 -15.36
N ASP A 355 21.47 -18.54 -15.04
CA ASP A 355 21.66 -19.73 -14.21
C ASP A 355 20.85 -19.60 -12.90
N GLU A 356 20.07 -20.64 -12.56
CA GLU A 356 19.09 -20.55 -11.49
C GLU A 356 19.71 -20.16 -10.14
N SER A 357 20.96 -20.57 -9.88
CA SER A 357 21.71 -20.26 -8.66
C SER A 357 22.06 -18.77 -8.48
N ARG A 358 21.92 -17.96 -9.55
CA ARG A 358 22.14 -16.51 -9.51
C ARG A 358 20.90 -15.72 -9.10
N HIS A 359 19.73 -16.36 -9.06
CA HIS A 359 18.52 -15.75 -8.53
C HIS A 359 18.49 -15.85 -7.01
N ILE A 360 17.83 -14.89 -6.35
CA ILE A 360 17.55 -15.00 -4.93
C ILE A 360 16.47 -16.06 -4.74
N ASP A 361 16.81 -17.18 -4.10
CA ASP A 361 15.83 -18.19 -3.70
C ASP A 361 15.02 -17.66 -2.52
N ILE A 362 13.69 -17.76 -2.58
CA ILE A 362 12.80 -17.37 -1.48
C ILE A 362 13.19 -18.08 -0.18
N LYS A 363 13.70 -19.31 -0.25
CA LYS A 363 14.13 -20.06 0.94
C LYS A 363 15.17 -19.28 1.74
N GLU A 364 16.04 -18.52 1.06
CA GLU A 364 16.98 -17.61 1.71
C GLU A 364 16.26 -16.45 2.38
N LEU A 365 15.28 -15.84 1.69
CA LEU A 365 14.45 -14.76 2.25
C LEU A 365 13.61 -15.19 3.45
N VAL A 366 13.14 -16.43 3.47
CA VAL A 366 12.43 -17.04 4.59
C VAL A 366 13.39 -17.23 5.78
N ALA A 367 14.63 -17.68 5.52
CA ALA A 367 15.64 -17.90 6.56
C ALA A 367 16.16 -16.61 7.20
N MET A 368 16.11 -15.48 6.50
CA MET A 368 16.56 -14.17 7.01
C MET A 368 15.70 -13.60 8.16
N GLY A 369 14.61 -14.26 8.57
CA GLY A 369 13.90 -14.00 9.84
C GLY A 369 13.17 -12.65 9.96
N SER A 370 13.41 -11.69 9.06
CA SER A 370 12.75 -10.39 9.04
C SER A 370 13.15 -9.60 7.79
N LEU A 371 12.16 -9.18 7.00
CA LEU A 371 12.27 -8.02 6.11
C LEU A 371 11.03 -7.15 6.29
#